data_AF-A0A182R753-F1
#
_entry.id   AF-A0A182R753-F1
#
_cell.length_a   1.000
_cell.length_b   1.000
_cell.length_c   1.000
_cell.angle_alpha   90.00
_cell.angle_beta   90.00
_cell.angle_gamma   90.00
#
_symmetry.space_group_name_H-M   'P 1'
#
loop_
_entity.id
_entity.type
_entity.pdbx_description
1 polymer ?
#
loop_
_entity_poly.entity_id
_entity_poly.type
_entity_poly.pdbx_seq_one_letter_code
_entity_poly.pdbx_strand_id
1 'polypeptide(L)'
;MLCTERVFCSICLYHGFHEKFFTDLNYIIEDFDSDIWYVVAFRQPKLPYRTLYHLPQDIVSNRNCYSYTLRTRVGVILMELVCREADASYDSFDIFTRPNGMYIMGSKSQQEVRDFRVVHVMQLTKTTVLLVSCSTKMDTYGMLVLNREPPTAKDGNQVHKIMEGKLPYPLYQWVNYTVTSVSNGEGKCNCINHFVKTLDDLHDKRKGFVLITLLAAGTMLGIVKVLKRFWLGG
;
A
#
# COMPACT_ATOMS: atom_id res chain seq x y z
N MET A 1 21.01 -20.12 -6.26
CA MET A 1 20.87 -20.53 -4.85
C MET A 1 19.52 -21.23 -4.76
N LEU A 2 19.51 -22.54 -4.53
CA LEU A 2 18.27 -23.34 -4.41
C LEU A 2 17.81 -23.27 -2.96
N CYS A 3 16.56 -22.89 -2.74
CA CYS A 3 15.91 -22.88 -1.44
C CYS A 3 15.68 -24.31 -0.98
N THR A 4 16.54 -24.83 -0.10
CA THR A 4 16.33 -26.11 0.58
C THR A 4 15.62 -25.90 1.91
N GLU A 5 14.92 -26.96 2.36
CA GLU A 5 13.91 -27.04 3.44
C GLU A 5 14.24 -26.41 4.81
N ARG A 6 15.43 -25.83 5.00
CA ARG A 6 15.89 -25.25 6.28
C ARG A 6 16.34 -23.79 6.19
N VAL A 7 16.29 -23.17 5.01
CA VAL A 7 16.65 -21.76 4.84
C VAL A 7 15.38 -20.96 4.60
N PHE A 8 15.08 -19.99 5.48
CA PHE A 8 14.05 -18.99 5.23
C PHE A 8 14.41 -18.23 3.95
N CYS A 9 13.83 -18.64 2.83
CA CYS A 9 14.00 -17.96 1.57
C CYS A 9 12.98 -16.82 1.48
N SER A 10 13.45 -15.62 1.14
CA SER A 10 12.57 -14.54 0.69
C SER A 10 11.64 -15.06 -0.40
N ILE A 11 10.36 -14.71 -0.35
CA ILE A 11 9.35 -15.08 -1.37
C ILE A 11 9.82 -14.76 -2.80
N CYS A 12 10.66 -13.72 -2.94
CA CYS A 12 11.33 -13.32 -4.18
C CYS A 12 12.25 -14.38 -4.80
N LEU A 13 12.79 -15.30 -4.00
CA LEU A 13 13.78 -16.30 -4.42
C LEU A 13 13.16 -17.65 -4.76
N TYR A 14 11.82 -17.75 -4.70
CA TYR A 14 11.11 -18.95 -5.10
C TYR A 14 11.33 -19.23 -6.60
N HIS A 15 11.74 -20.46 -6.92
CA HIS A 15 11.96 -20.87 -8.30
C HIS A 15 10.62 -20.90 -9.07
N GLY A 16 10.53 -20.23 -10.21
CA GLY A 16 9.27 -20.13 -10.98
C GLY A 16 8.30 -19.07 -10.46
N PHE A 17 8.73 -18.19 -9.56
CA PHE A 17 7.93 -17.06 -9.06
C PHE A 17 7.36 -16.19 -10.21
N HIS A 18 8.17 -15.87 -11.21
CA HIS A 18 7.71 -15.05 -12.33
C HIS A 18 6.61 -15.71 -13.19
N GLU A 19 6.59 -17.04 -13.32
CA GLU A 19 5.55 -17.74 -14.09
C GLU A 19 4.21 -17.79 -13.34
N LYS A 20 4.25 -17.79 -12.01
CA LYS A 20 3.05 -17.88 -11.15
C LYS A 20 2.46 -16.51 -10.82
N PHE A 21 3.28 -15.46 -10.82
CA PHE A 21 2.88 -14.09 -10.49
C PHE A 21 2.89 -13.17 -11.74
N PHE A 22 2.25 -13.64 -12.82
CA PHE A 22 2.10 -12.90 -14.09
C PHE A 22 0.62 -12.73 -14.45
N THR A 23 -0.14 -12.12 -13.53
CA THR A 23 -1.54 -11.77 -13.77
C THR A 23 -1.66 -10.31 -14.21
N ASP A 24 -2.46 -10.06 -15.25
CA ASP A 24 -2.78 -8.68 -15.66
C ASP A 24 -3.82 -8.07 -14.70
N LEU A 25 -3.33 -7.25 -13.77
CA LEU A 25 -4.16 -6.51 -12.83
C LEU A 25 -5.04 -5.48 -13.52
N ASN A 26 -4.61 -4.86 -14.64
CA ASN A 26 -5.45 -3.89 -15.36
C ASN A 26 -6.71 -4.58 -15.88
N TYR A 27 -6.54 -5.73 -16.53
CA TYR A 27 -7.66 -6.53 -17.03
C TYR A 27 -8.61 -6.92 -15.89
N ILE A 28 -8.07 -7.41 -14.77
CA ILE A 28 -8.92 -7.76 -13.63
C ILE A 28 -9.67 -6.53 -13.15
N ILE A 29 -9.02 -5.38 -12.97
CA ILE A 29 -9.69 -4.15 -12.51
C ILE A 29 -10.86 -3.78 -13.42
N GLU A 30 -10.68 -3.84 -14.74
CA GLU A 30 -11.68 -3.43 -15.74
C GLU A 30 -12.84 -4.42 -15.94
N ASP A 31 -12.63 -5.72 -15.68
CA ASP A 31 -13.63 -6.79 -15.91
C ASP A 31 -14.85 -6.72 -14.95
N PHE A 32 -14.91 -5.77 -14.01
CA PHE A 32 -15.95 -5.67 -12.98
C PHE A 32 -16.41 -4.23 -12.72
N ASP A 33 -17.69 -4.07 -12.42
CA ASP A 33 -18.34 -2.76 -12.18
C ASP A 33 -17.90 -2.07 -10.87
N SER A 34 -17.23 -2.78 -9.96
CA SER A 34 -16.79 -2.23 -8.66
C SER A 34 -15.28 -1.99 -8.61
N ASP A 35 -14.90 -0.77 -8.27
CA ASP A 35 -13.53 -0.34 -7.99
C ASP A 35 -13.13 -0.56 -6.52
N ILE A 36 -14.04 -1.08 -5.67
CA ILE A 36 -13.83 -1.31 -4.24
C ILE A 36 -13.26 -2.71 -3.98
N TRP A 37 -12.21 -2.76 -3.17
CA TRP A 37 -11.50 -3.97 -2.78
C TRP A 37 -11.27 -4.01 -1.27
N TYR A 38 -11.62 -5.11 -0.63
CA TYR A 38 -11.39 -5.33 0.79
C TYR A 38 -10.11 -6.11 1.01
N VAL A 39 -9.32 -5.70 2.00
CA VAL A 39 -8.12 -6.44 2.42
C VAL A 39 -8.58 -7.64 3.23
N VAL A 40 -8.42 -8.86 2.73
CA VAL A 40 -8.81 -10.08 3.46
C VAL A 40 -7.65 -10.74 4.20
N ALA A 41 -6.43 -10.50 3.74
CA ALA A 41 -5.20 -10.84 4.43
C ALA A 41 -4.07 -9.91 4.02
N PHE A 42 -3.08 -9.74 4.89
CA PHE A 42 -1.92 -8.92 4.60
C PHE A 42 -0.67 -9.36 5.36
N ARG A 43 0.48 -8.90 4.89
CA ARG A 43 1.76 -8.94 5.61
C ARG A 43 2.43 -7.59 5.43
N GLN A 44 2.69 -6.90 6.54
CA GLN A 44 3.45 -5.66 6.53
C GLN A 44 4.96 -5.98 6.45
N PRO A 45 5.71 -5.33 5.54
CA PRO A 45 7.16 -5.48 5.46
C PRO A 45 7.85 -4.70 6.58
N LYS A 46 9.06 -5.12 6.94
CA LYS A 46 9.93 -4.43 7.90
C LYS A 46 10.82 -3.42 7.17
N LEU A 47 10.23 -2.31 6.74
CA LEU A 47 10.93 -1.26 6.00
C LEU A 47 10.94 0.07 6.77
N PRO A 48 11.97 0.92 6.59
CA PRO A 48 12.05 2.23 7.23
C PRO A 48 11.23 3.31 6.52
N TYR A 49 10.35 2.92 5.59
CA TYR A 49 9.45 3.80 4.85
C TYR A 49 8.13 3.08 4.58
N ARG A 50 7.09 3.87 4.33
CA ARG A 50 5.73 3.40 4.11
C ARG A 50 5.54 2.85 2.70
N THR A 51 4.69 1.84 2.58
CA THR A 51 4.34 1.16 1.33
C THR A 51 2.86 0.82 1.35
N LEU A 52 2.29 0.36 0.22
CA LEU A 52 0.87 -0.05 0.16
C LEU A 52 0.50 -1.20 1.12
N TYR A 53 1.51 -1.88 1.67
CA TYR A 53 1.37 -2.98 2.63
C TYR A 53 1.28 -2.51 4.09
N HIS A 54 1.46 -1.21 4.35
CA HIS A 54 1.31 -0.60 5.67
C HIS A 54 -0.14 -0.15 5.84
N LEU A 55 -0.88 -0.85 6.68
CA LEU A 55 -2.30 -0.64 6.90
C LEU A 55 -2.57 -0.09 8.32
N PRO A 56 -3.75 0.51 8.56
CA PRO A 56 -4.21 0.85 9.91
C PRO A 56 -4.20 -0.39 10.81
N GLN A 57 -3.80 -0.23 12.07
CA GLN A 57 -3.62 -1.37 12.98
C GLN A 57 -4.93 -2.12 13.27
N ASP A 58 -6.04 -1.41 13.32
CA ASP A 58 -7.36 -1.92 13.66
C ASP A 58 -8.08 -2.60 12.48
N ILE A 59 -7.51 -2.58 11.26
CA ILE A 59 -8.06 -3.31 10.10
C ILE A 59 -8.16 -4.81 10.36
N VAL A 60 -7.32 -5.35 11.26
CA VAL A 60 -7.31 -6.77 11.63
C VAL A 60 -8.68 -7.22 12.12
N SER A 61 -9.38 -6.39 12.89
CA SER A 61 -10.71 -6.68 13.44
C SER A 61 -11.85 -5.93 12.76
N ASN A 62 -11.55 -4.96 11.89
CA ASN A 62 -12.51 -4.01 11.33
C ASN A 62 -12.39 -3.90 9.80
N ARG A 63 -12.23 -5.02 9.07
CA ARG A 63 -12.10 -5.00 7.59
C ARG A 63 -13.20 -4.20 6.89
N ASN A 64 -14.43 -4.26 7.39
CA ASN A 64 -15.58 -3.54 6.84
C ASN A 64 -15.41 -2.00 6.85
N CYS A 65 -14.53 -1.47 7.68
CA CYS A 65 -14.26 -0.04 7.79
C CYS A 65 -13.30 0.50 6.74
N TYR A 66 -12.51 -0.39 6.13
CA TYR A 66 -11.43 -0.03 5.22
C TYR A 66 -11.62 -0.69 3.87
N SER A 67 -11.35 0.07 2.81
CA SER A 67 -11.31 -0.47 1.47
C SER A 67 -10.22 0.20 0.67
N TYR A 68 -9.68 -0.53 -0.30
CA TYR A 68 -8.93 0.06 -1.38
C TYR A 68 -9.85 0.36 -2.56
N THR A 69 -9.68 1.54 -3.14
CA THR A 69 -10.22 1.88 -4.45
C THR A 69 -9.11 1.71 -5.48
N LEU A 70 -9.31 0.84 -6.48
CA LEU A 70 -8.34 0.62 -7.56
C LEU A 70 -8.92 1.11 -8.88
N ARG A 71 -8.23 2.05 -9.53
CA ARG A 71 -8.67 2.64 -10.81
C ARG A 71 -7.53 2.70 -11.80
N THR A 72 -7.78 2.25 -13.01
CA THR A 72 -6.81 2.32 -14.11
C THR A 72 -6.99 3.61 -14.92
N ARG A 73 -5.90 4.34 -15.16
CA ARG A 73 -5.85 5.50 -16.06
C ARG A 73 -4.52 5.52 -16.80
N VAL A 74 -4.56 5.39 -18.13
CA VAL A 74 -3.40 5.58 -19.03
C VAL A 74 -2.16 4.78 -18.58
N GLY A 75 -2.33 3.48 -18.31
CA GLY A 75 -1.24 2.58 -17.90
C GLY A 75 -0.76 2.74 -16.45
N VAL A 76 -1.46 3.56 -15.65
CA VAL A 76 -1.26 3.73 -14.21
C VAL A 76 -2.48 3.20 -13.47
N ILE A 77 -2.25 2.37 -12.45
CA ILE A 77 -3.28 1.97 -11.50
C ILE A 77 -3.11 2.85 -10.26
N LEU A 78 -4.12 3.67 -9.98
CA LEU A 78 -4.23 4.43 -8.75
C LEU A 78 -4.88 3.53 -7.69
N MET A 79 -4.19 3.33 -6.57
CA MET A 79 -4.66 2.54 -5.43
C MET A 79 -4.80 3.44 -4.20
N GLU A 80 -6.02 3.66 -3.73
CA GLU A 80 -6.33 4.57 -2.61
C GLU A 80 -6.94 3.81 -1.44
N LEU A 81 -6.34 3.93 -0.25
CA LEU A 81 -6.91 3.41 0.98
C LEU A 81 -7.94 4.40 1.54
N VAL A 82 -9.18 3.94 1.73
CA VAL A 82 -10.32 4.76 2.15
C VAL A 82 -10.89 4.24 3.47
N CYS A 83 -11.22 5.15 4.40
CA CYS A 83 -12.15 4.85 5.50
C CYS A 83 -13.58 5.03 5.02
N ARG A 84 -14.42 4.00 5.13
CA ARG A 84 -15.77 4.02 4.57
C ARG A 84 -16.77 4.91 5.34
N GLU A 85 -16.58 5.12 6.64
CA GLU A 85 -17.49 6.00 7.40
C GLU A 85 -17.15 7.49 7.28
N ALA A 86 -15.89 7.82 7.00
CA ALA A 86 -15.42 9.20 6.91
C ALA A 86 -15.29 9.71 5.47
N ASP A 87 -15.49 8.83 4.47
CA ASP A 87 -15.16 9.06 3.05
C ASP A 87 -13.79 9.73 2.84
N ALA A 88 -12.86 9.46 3.76
CA ALA A 88 -11.55 10.07 3.81
C ALA A 88 -10.54 9.12 3.16
N SER A 89 -9.86 9.61 2.11
CA SER A 89 -8.67 8.95 1.55
C SER A 89 -7.50 9.17 2.51
N TYR A 90 -6.88 8.07 2.95
CA TYR A 90 -5.72 8.12 3.84
C TYR A 90 -4.41 8.15 3.09
N ASP A 91 -4.36 7.42 1.99
CA ASP A 91 -3.11 7.06 1.35
C ASP A 91 -3.39 6.67 -0.10
N SER A 92 -2.60 7.20 -1.01
CA SER A 92 -2.68 6.86 -2.43
C SER A 92 -1.33 6.35 -2.93
N PHE A 93 -1.36 5.33 -3.78
CA PHE A 93 -0.18 4.74 -4.39
C PHE A 93 -0.40 4.61 -5.89
N ASP A 94 0.59 5.06 -6.65
CA ASP A 94 0.61 4.88 -8.10
C ASP A 94 1.37 3.60 -8.44
N ILE A 95 0.72 2.71 -9.19
CA ILE A 95 1.33 1.49 -9.70
C ILE A 95 1.42 1.60 -11.22
N PHE A 96 2.64 1.71 -11.74
CA PHE A 96 2.90 1.86 -13.16
C PHE A 96 3.00 0.49 -13.83
N THR A 97 2.26 0.30 -14.92
CA THR A 97 2.42 -0.87 -15.80
C THR A 97 3.56 -0.60 -16.78
N ARG A 98 4.60 -1.43 -16.76
CA ARG A 98 5.72 -1.35 -17.70
C ARG A 98 5.39 -2.08 -19.01
N PRO A 99 6.05 -1.73 -20.13
CA PRO A 99 5.81 -2.39 -21.42
C PRO A 99 6.01 -3.92 -21.41
N ASN A 100 6.81 -4.44 -20.47
CA ASN A 100 7.02 -5.87 -20.29
C ASN A 100 6.02 -6.54 -19.32
N GLY A 101 4.92 -5.85 -18.99
CA GLY A 101 3.86 -6.37 -18.11
C GLY A 101 4.16 -6.30 -16.60
N MET A 102 5.33 -5.79 -16.20
CA MET A 102 5.66 -5.64 -14.77
C MET A 102 4.97 -4.44 -14.16
N TYR A 103 4.49 -4.59 -12.92
CA TYR A 103 3.98 -3.50 -12.11
C TYR A 103 5.07 -2.91 -11.22
N ILE A 104 5.19 -1.59 -11.19
CA ILE A 104 6.18 -0.88 -10.37
C ILE A 104 5.50 0.25 -9.61
N MET A 105 5.64 0.28 -8.29
CA MET A 105 5.21 1.41 -7.48
C MET A 105 5.99 2.69 -7.80
N GLY A 106 5.29 3.81 -7.87
CA GLY A 106 5.87 5.15 -7.89
C GLY A 106 6.75 5.40 -6.68
N SER A 107 7.87 6.09 -6.89
CA SER A 107 8.77 6.40 -5.78
C SER A 107 8.33 7.67 -5.07
N LYS A 108 8.17 7.60 -3.75
CA LYS A 108 7.87 8.75 -2.89
C LYS A 108 9.13 9.27 -2.17
N SER A 109 10.12 8.39 -1.94
CA SER A 109 11.37 8.73 -1.24
C SER A 109 12.63 8.19 -1.95
N GLN A 110 13.75 8.92 -1.83
CA GLN A 110 15.07 8.48 -2.30
C GLN A 110 15.60 7.24 -1.56
N GLN A 111 15.07 6.94 -0.37
CA GLN A 111 15.48 5.79 0.45
C GLN A 111 14.83 4.46 0.02
N GLU A 112 13.89 4.50 -0.92
CA GLU A 112 13.15 3.31 -1.33
C GLU A 112 14.03 2.30 -2.07
N VAL A 113 13.85 1.03 -1.73
CA VAL A 113 14.63 -0.06 -2.32
C VAL A 113 14.00 -0.43 -3.66
N ARG A 114 14.81 -0.42 -4.73
CA ARG A 114 14.32 -0.59 -6.11
C ARG A 114 13.63 -1.93 -6.36
N ASP A 115 14.14 -3.03 -5.80
CA ASP A 115 13.56 -4.36 -6.00
C ASP A 115 12.19 -4.48 -5.31
N PHE A 116 12.06 -3.89 -4.12
CA PHE A 116 10.79 -3.84 -3.38
C PHE A 116 9.69 -3.02 -4.08
N ARG A 117 10.04 -2.15 -5.03
CA ARG A 117 9.04 -1.39 -5.79
C ARG A 117 8.29 -2.24 -6.80
N VAL A 118 8.81 -3.41 -7.17
CA VAL A 118 8.12 -4.31 -8.09
C VAL A 118 6.94 -4.96 -7.37
N VAL A 119 5.77 -4.90 -7.99
CA VAL A 119 4.54 -5.53 -7.50
C VAL A 119 4.25 -6.75 -8.36
N HIS A 120 4.25 -7.90 -7.71
CA HIS A 120 3.93 -9.18 -8.32
C HIS A 120 2.47 -9.51 -8.05
N VAL A 121 1.74 -9.88 -9.10
CA VAL A 121 0.29 -10.08 -9.04
C VAL A 121 -0.04 -11.52 -9.38
N MET A 122 -0.83 -12.15 -8.51
CA MET A 122 -1.39 -13.48 -8.73
C MET A 122 -2.89 -13.44 -8.54
N GLN A 123 -3.64 -13.91 -9.54
CA GLN A 123 -5.06 -14.18 -9.38
C GLN A 123 -5.27 -15.44 -8.52
N LEU A 124 -5.88 -15.30 -7.35
CA LEU A 124 -6.21 -16.43 -6.49
C LEU A 124 -7.56 -17.04 -6.87
N THR A 125 -8.54 -16.18 -7.14
CA THR A 125 -9.88 -16.56 -7.59
C THR A 125 -10.38 -15.54 -8.62
N LYS A 126 -11.60 -15.71 -9.14
CA LYS A 126 -12.22 -14.70 -10.02
C LYS A 126 -12.31 -13.31 -9.37
N THR A 127 -12.47 -13.23 -8.04
CA THR A 127 -12.72 -12.00 -7.28
C THR A 127 -11.62 -11.64 -6.29
N THR A 128 -10.58 -12.47 -6.18
CA THR A 128 -9.51 -12.33 -5.19
C THR A 128 -8.14 -12.31 -5.87
N VAL A 129 -7.33 -11.32 -5.56
CA VAL A 129 -5.96 -11.16 -6.07
C VAL A 129 -4.97 -11.05 -4.92
N LEU A 130 -3.75 -11.50 -5.18
CA LEU A 130 -2.60 -11.41 -4.30
C LEU A 130 -1.58 -10.46 -4.92
N LEU A 131 -1.23 -9.41 -4.18
CA LEU A 131 -0.14 -8.49 -4.48
C LEU A 131 1.04 -8.78 -3.55
N VAL A 132 2.24 -8.93 -4.11
CA VAL A 132 3.47 -9.20 -3.36
C VAL A 132 4.58 -8.28 -3.84
N SER A 133 5.27 -7.65 -2.90
CA SER A 133 6.56 -7.01 -3.13
C SER A 133 7.56 -7.57 -2.15
N CYS A 134 8.80 -7.75 -2.57
CA CYS A 134 9.83 -8.30 -1.71
C CYS A 134 11.19 -7.73 -2.06
N SER A 135 12.10 -7.75 -1.08
CA SER A 135 13.49 -7.38 -1.27
C SER A 135 14.36 -8.58 -0.93
N THR A 136 15.29 -8.87 -1.83
CA THR A 136 16.30 -9.90 -1.62
C THR A 136 17.40 -9.44 -0.68
N LYS A 137 17.62 -8.11 -0.58
CA LYS A 137 18.67 -7.51 0.25
C LYS A 137 18.28 -7.34 1.70
N MET A 138 17.02 -7.02 1.96
CA MET A 138 16.51 -6.68 3.31
C MET A 138 15.78 -7.83 4.01
N ASP A 139 15.75 -9.02 3.39
CA ASP A 139 14.98 -10.19 3.84
C ASP A 139 13.57 -9.83 4.34
N THR A 140 12.80 -9.15 3.48
CA THR A 140 11.47 -8.70 3.83
C THR A 140 10.53 -8.69 2.64
N TYR A 141 9.24 -8.87 2.91
CA TYR A 141 8.18 -8.85 1.92
C TYR A 141 6.91 -8.22 2.47
N GLY A 142 6.19 -7.57 1.57
CA GLY A 142 4.85 -7.07 1.76
C GLY A 142 3.88 -7.94 0.97
N MET A 143 2.73 -8.23 1.58
CA MET A 143 1.66 -9.00 0.95
C MET A 143 0.31 -8.32 1.18
N LEU A 144 -0.52 -8.24 0.14
CA LEU A 144 -1.94 -7.93 0.25
C LEU A 144 -2.74 -8.97 -0.50
N VAL A 145 -3.77 -9.51 0.16
CA VAL A 145 -4.83 -10.27 -0.51
C VAL A 145 -6.05 -9.37 -0.55
N LEU A 146 -6.44 -8.99 -1.76
CA LEU A 146 -7.57 -8.10 -2.03
C LEU A 146 -8.74 -8.91 -2.57
N ASN A 147 -9.94 -8.62 -2.08
CA ASN A 147 -11.17 -9.29 -2.48
C ASN A 147 -12.25 -8.26 -2.82
N ARG A 148 -12.95 -8.46 -3.93
CA ARG A 148 -13.99 -7.52 -4.38
C ARG A 148 -15.37 -7.81 -3.82
N GLU A 149 -15.62 -9.05 -3.42
CA GLU A 149 -16.89 -9.42 -2.81
C GLU A 149 -17.04 -8.67 -1.47
N PRO A 150 -18.29 -8.51 -0.98
CA PRO A 150 -18.56 -7.84 0.29
C PRO A 150 -17.64 -8.31 1.42
N PRO A 151 -17.37 -7.46 2.43
CA PRO A 151 -16.38 -7.77 3.46
C PRO A 151 -16.76 -8.99 4.30
N THR A 152 -18.00 -9.47 4.27
CA THR A 152 -18.46 -10.69 4.95
C THR A 152 -18.31 -11.97 4.12
N ALA A 153 -17.97 -11.86 2.83
CA ALA A 153 -18.01 -12.99 1.90
C ALA A 153 -16.93 -14.04 2.15
N LYS A 154 -15.80 -13.66 2.78
CA LYS A 154 -14.68 -14.55 3.08
C LYS A 154 -14.37 -14.57 4.56
N ASP A 155 -14.53 -15.72 5.20
CA ASP A 155 -14.02 -15.97 6.54
C ASP A 155 -12.53 -16.39 6.51
N GLY A 156 -11.90 -16.51 7.68
CA GLY A 156 -10.48 -16.84 7.75
C GLY A 156 -10.14 -18.25 7.25
N ASN A 157 -11.03 -19.23 7.44
CA ASN A 157 -10.81 -20.59 6.95
C ASN A 157 -10.84 -20.64 5.43
N GLN A 158 -11.74 -19.90 4.79
CA GLN A 158 -11.79 -19.76 3.34
C GLN A 158 -10.54 -19.09 2.79
N VAL A 159 -10.06 -18.02 3.45
CA VAL A 159 -8.80 -17.35 3.06
C VAL A 159 -7.62 -18.33 3.15
N HIS A 160 -7.50 -19.09 4.23
CA HIS A 160 -6.43 -20.09 4.37
C HIS A 160 -6.49 -21.15 3.26
N LYS A 161 -7.66 -21.73 2.99
CA LYS A 161 -7.83 -22.71 1.90
C LYS A 161 -7.49 -22.15 0.53
N ILE A 162 -7.88 -20.90 0.24
CA ILE A 162 -7.53 -20.23 -1.02
C ILE A 162 -6.01 -20.10 -1.13
N MET A 163 -5.35 -19.65 -0.06
CA MET A 163 -3.90 -19.46 -0.04
C MET A 163 -3.16 -20.79 -0.22
N GLU A 164 -3.53 -21.82 0.54
CA GLU A 164 -2.94 -23.17 0.44
C GLU A 164 -3.16 -23.82 -0.92
N GLY A 165 -4.33 -23.62 -1.53
CA GLY A 165 -4.67 -24.21 -2.83
C GLY A 165 -4.05 -23.49 -4.03
N LYS A 166 -3.56 -22.26 -3.88
CA LYS A 166 -3.06 -21.42 -4.99
C LYS A 166 -1.58 -21.10 -4.89
N LEU A 167 -1.07 -20.91 -3.68
CA LEU A 167 0.37 -20.74 -3.49
C LEU A 167 1.06 -22.09 -3.67
N PRO A 168 2.13 -22.16 -4.47
CA PRO A 168 2.80 -23.42 -4.73
C PRO A 168 3.52 -23.92 -3.48
N TYR A 169 3.68 -25.23 -3.35
CA TYR A 169 4.53 -25.81 -2.33
C TYR A 169 6.01 -25.45 -2.59
N PRO A 170 6.82 -25.17 -1.55
CA PRO A 170 6.48 -25.05 -0.12
C PRO A 170 6.07 -23.63 0.32
N LEU A 171 5.86 -22.70 -0.61
CA LEU A 171 5.69 -21.28 -0.32
C LEU A 171 4.53 -21.01 0.65
N TYR A 172 3.39 -21.66 0.50
CA TYR A 172 2.24 -21.46 1.39
C TYR A 172 2.54 -21.81 2.86
N GLN A 173 3.55 -22.65 3.13
CA GLN A 173 3.97 -23.02 4.49
C GLN A 173 4.90 -21.97 5.11
N TRP A 174 5.63 -21.21 4.28
CA TRP A 174 6.63 -20.25 4.74
C TRP A 174 6.10 -18.82 4.81
N VAL A 175 5.05 -18.51 4.04
CA VAL A 175 4.45 -17.19 4.03
C VAL A 175 3.63 -16.99 5.31
N ASN A 176 4.04 -16.01 6.10
CA ASN A 176 3.36 -15.55 7.29
C ASN A 176 2.50 -14.34 6.92
N TYR A 177 1.22 -14.41 7.26
CA TYR A 177 0.26 -13.36 6.98
C TYR A 177 -0.80 -13.27 8.07
N THR A 178 -1.38 -12.09 8.20
CA THR A 178 -2.49 -11.81 9.09
C THR A 178 -3.78 -11.82 8.28
N VAL A 179 -4.74 -12.64 8.69
CA VAL A 179 -6.11 -12.59 8.16
C VAL A 179 -6.89 -11.52 8.91
N THR A 180 -7.68 -10.74 8.18
CA THR A 180 -8.57 -9.72 8.76
C THR A 180 -9.97 -10.29 8.98
N SER A 181 -10.68 -9.81 9.99
CA SER A 181 -12.10 -10.10 10.24
C SER A 181 -12.97 -8.86 10.12
N VAL A 182 -14.28 -9.10 10.07
CA VAL A 182 -15.32 -8.05 10.16
C VAL A 182 -15.63 -7.82 11.64
N SER A 183 -15.96 -6.58 12.01
CA SER A 183 -16.38 -6.27 13.37
C SER A 183 -17.74 -6.92 13.70
N ASN A 184 -17.85 -7.57 14.85
CA ASN A 184 -19.03 -8.34 15.27
C ASN A 184 -20.12 -7.49 15.96
N GLY A 185 -20.20 -6.17 15.72
CA GLY A 185 -21.20 -5.30 16.35
C GLY A 185 -21.35 -3.93 15.69
N GLU A 186 -22.23 -3.08 16.24
CA GLU A 186 -22.43 -1.65 15.88
C GLU A 186 -21.21 -0.76 16.20
N GLY A 187 -19.99 -1.31 16.17
CA GLY A 187 -18.77 -0.56 16.34
C GLY A 187 -18.60 0.38 15.16
N LYS A 188 -18.87 1.67 15.36
CA LYS A 188 -18.55 2.74 14.42
C LYS A 188 -17.07 2.63 14.04
N CYS A 189 -16.79 2.68 12.75
CA CYS A 189 -15.44 2.71 12.20
C CYS A 189 -14.69 3.92 12.74
N ASN A 190 -13.77 3.67 13.67
CA ASN A 190 -13.02 4.75 14.30
C ASN A 190 -11.83 5.12 13.40
N CYS A 191 -12.09 5.96 12.41
CA CYS A 191 -11.17 6.45 11.39
C CYS A 191 -10.03 7.36 11.93
N ILE A 192 -9.68 7.27 13.21
CA ILE A 192 -8.61 8.04 13.84
C ILE A 192 -7.27 7.60 13.23
N ASN A 193 -6.35 8.56 12.99
CA ASN A 193 -5.03 8.36 12.39
C ASN A 193 -4.14 7.37 13.20
N HIS A 194 -4.42 6.08 13.11
CA HIS A 194 -3.69 4.96 13.71
C HIS A 194 -2.60 4.43 12.78
N PHE A 195 -2.10 5.26 11.86
CA PHE A 195 -0.82 4.96 11.23
C PHE A 195 0.28 5.13 12.26
N VAL A 196 1.29 4.27 12.15
CA VAL A 196 2.52 4.38 12.93
C VAL A 196 3.15 5.75 12.60
N LYS A 197 2.86 6.76 13.43
CA LYS A 197 3.26 8.17 13.25
C LYS A 197 4.76 8.35 12.99
N THR A 198 5.59 7.38 13.38
CA THR A 198 7.04 7.43 13.27
C THR A 198 7.59 7.36 11.84
N LEU A 199 6.81 6.90 10.84
CA LEU A 199 7.29 6.81 9.44
C LEU A 199 6.90 8.02 8.57
N ASP A 200 5.78 8.68 8.89
CA ASP A 200 5.28 9.82 8.10
C ASP A 200 6.02 11.14 8.41
N ASP A 201 6.67 11.24 9.57
CA ASP A 201 7.36 12.47 10.03
C ASP A 201 8.55 12.87 9.13
N LEU A 202 9.07 11.92 8.33
CA LEU A 202 10.13 12.16 7.36
C LEU A 202 9.66 12.80 6.04
N HIS A 203 8.36 12.82 5.77
CA HIS A 203 7.79 13.41 4.55
C HIS A 203 7.25 14.83 4.73
N ASP A 204 7.17 15.34 5.97
CA ASP A 204 6.62 16.68 6.22
C ASP A 204 7.65 17.84 6.10
N LYS A 205 8.80 17.60 5.44
CA LYS A 205 9.77 18.67 5.12
C LYS A 205 9.19 19.73 4.19
N ARG A 206 8.18 19.37 3.38
CA ARG A 206 7.53 20.29 2.44
C ARG A 206 6.70 21.37 3.15
N LYS A 207 6.00 21.03 4.24
CA LYS A 207 5.27 22.03 5.05
C LYS A 207 6.23 22.95 5.81
N GLY A 208 7.33 22.41 6.32
CA GLY A 208 8.40 23.22 6.93
C GLY A 208 8.98 24.25 5.97
N PHE A 209 9.25 23.87 4.72
CA PHE A 209 9.77 24.78 3.70
C PHE A 209 8.77 25.90 3.34
N VAL A 210 7.48 25.58 3.21
CA VAL A 210 6.43 26.59 2.93
C VAL A 210 6.29 27.58 4.09
N LEU A 211 6.35 27.11 5.34
CA LEU A 211 6.28 27.97 6.52
C LEU A 211 7.47 28.94 6.60
N ILE A 212 8.69 28.43 6.34
CA ILE A 212 9.91 29.25 6.32
C ILE A 212 9.86 30.26 5.16
N THR A 213 9.36 29.85 3.99
CA THR A 213 9.24 30.73 2.82
C THR A 213 8.23 31.84 3.06
N LEU A 214 7.09 31.53 3.70
CA LEU A 214 6.08 32.53 4.09
C LEU A 214 6.62 33.51 5.15
N LEU A 215 7.38 33.02 6.13
CA LEU A 215 8.05 33.86 7.13
C LEU A 215 9.07 34.81 6.48
N ALA A 216 9.90 34.30 5.57
CA ALA A 216 10.87 35.10 4.83
C ALA A 216 10.21 36.15 3.92
N ALA A 217 9.10 35.81 3.26
CA ALA A 217 8.34 36.75 2.46
C ALA A 217 7.70 37.84 3.34
N GLY A 218 7.16 37.47 4.50
CA GLY A 218 6.60 38.40 5.47
C GLY A 218 7.61 39.39 6.05
N THR A 219 8.81 38.92 6.38
CA THR A 219 9.90 39.79 6.89
C THR A 219 10.43 40.73 5.83
N MET A 220 10.60 40.26 4.59
CA MET A 220 10.99 41.11 3.45
C MET A 220 9.97 42.22 3.18
N LEU A 221 8.67 41.89 3.20
CA LEU A 221 7.60 42.88 3.06
C LEU A 221 7.60 43.90 4.21
N GLY A 222 7.89 43.46 5.43
CA GLY A 222 8.06 44.35 6.59
C GLY A 222 9.22 45.33 6.42
N ILE A 223 10.39 44.83 6.00
CA ILE A 223 11.60 45.62 5.78
C ILE A 223 11.38 46.66 4.67
N VAL A 224 10.77 46.28 3.55
CA VAL A 224 10.44 47.20 2.45
C VAL A 224 9.50 48.31 2.92
N LYS A 225 8.52 47.98 3.78
CA LYS A 225 7.57 48.95 4.32
C LYS A 225 8.23 49.96 5.26
N VAL A 226 9.21 49.53 6.04
CA VAL A 226 10.02 50.40 6.91
C VAL A 226 10.93 51.29 6.07
N LEU A 227 11.68 50.73 5.11
CA LEU A 227 12.55 51.50 4.22
C LEU A 227 11.78 52.55 3.41
N LYS A 228 10.59 52.19 2.91
CA LYS A 228 9.72 53.12 2.18
C LYS A 228 9.21 54.28 3.06
N ARG A 229 8.98 54.05 4.37
CA ARG A 229 8.64 55.13 5.32
C ARG A 229 9.82 56.07 5.60
N PHE A 230 11.04 55.55 5.66
CA PHE A 230 12.24 56.38 5.84
C PHE A 230 12.58 57.21 4.60
N TRP A 231 12.31 56.70 3.39
CA TRP A 231 12.60 57.40 2.14
C TRP A 231 11.54 58.41 1.68
N LEU A 232 10.27 58.23 2.06
CA LEU A 232 9.17 59.14 1.67
C LEU A 232 8.72 60.10 2.79
N GLY A 233 9.36 60.05 3.96
CA GLY A 233 9.07 60.90 5.11
C GLY A 233 10.17 61.90 5.44
N GLY A 234 11.10 62.15 4.51
CA GLY A 234 12.10 63.22 4.57
C GLY A 234 11.73 64.39 3.68
#